data_AF-A0A520X6J4-F1
#
_entry.id   AF-A0A520X6J4-F1
#
_cell.length_a   1.000
_cell.length_b   1.000
_cell.length_c   1.000
_cell.angle_alpha   90.00
_cell.angle_beta   90.00
_cell.angle_gamma   90.00
#
_symmetry.space_group_name_H-M   'P 1'
#
loop_
_entity.id
_entity.type
_entity.pdbx_description
1 polymer ?
#
loop_
_entity_poly.entity_id
_entity_poly.type
_entity_poly.pdbx_seq_one_letter_code
_entity_poly.pdbx_strand_id
1 'polypeptide(L)'
;MKFVPSRDLRLYTNKVIDDLKEEQEIIVTQNGMPVALMIPIDPKNLNETLNSWQSIKLKKAVRDLRESAIKETTINNDSRE
;
A
#
# COMPACT_ATOMS: atom_id res chain seq x y z
N MET A 1 10.65 -2.59 -9.42
CA MET A 1 10.28 -2.71 -8.00
C MET A 1 11.43 -3.35 -7.25
N LYS A 2 12.08 -2.55 -6.40
CA LYS A 2 13.31 -2.94 -5.68
C LYS A 2 13.06 -3.11 -4.19
N PHE A 3 13.67 -4.10 -3.57
CA PHE A 3 13.60 -4.31 -2.12
C PHE A 3 14.82 -3.72 -1.44
N VAL A 4 14.60 -2.86 -0.44
CA VAL A 4 15.67 -2.16 0.29
C VAL A 4 15.49 -2.39 1.79
N PRO A 5 16.50 -2.89 2.52
CA PRO A 5 16.45 -2.96 3.97
C PRO A 5 16.31 -1.55 4.59
N SER A 6 15.52 -1.42 5.66
CA SER A 6 15.40 -0.19 6.46
C SER A 6 16.74 0.31 7.02
N ARG A 7 17.76 -0.55 7.09
CA ARG A 7 19.14 -0.17 7.39
C ARG A 7 19.76 0.63 6.25
N ASP A 8 19.57 0.21 5.01
CA ASP A 8 20.15 0.85 3.83
C ASP A 8 19.48 2.19 3.55
N LEU A 9 18.18 2.34 3.84
CA LEU A 9 17.51 3.64 3.81
C LEU A 9 18.16 4.66 4.77
N ARG A 10 18.68 4.21 5.92
CA ARG A 10 19.38 5.05 6.91
C ARG A 10 20.85 5.30 6.56
N LEU A 11 21.55 4.31 6.03
CA LEU A 11 22.99 4.39 5.76
C LEU A 11 23.30 4.98 4.38
N TYR A 12 22.42 4.78 3.39
CA TYR A 12 22.64 5.09 1.99
C TYR A 12 21.48 5.88 1.37
N THR A 13 20.93 6.84 2.12
CA THR A 13 19.71 7.57 1.73
C THR A 13 19.78 8.14 0.30
N ASN A 14 20.86 8.83 -0.08
CA ASN A 14 20.98 9.40 -1.42
C ASN A 14 20.90 8.33 -2.53
N LYS A 15 21.61 7.21 -2.35
CA LYS A 15 21.55 6.08 -3.29
C LYS A 15 20.14 5.51 -3.39
N VAL A 16 19.45 5.35 -2.25
CA VAL A 16 18.07 4.84 -2.23
C VAL A 16 17.10 5.82 -2.91
N ILE A 17 17.32 7.13 -2.78
CA ILE A 17 16.53 8.14 -3.49
C ILE A 17 16.81 8.13 -4.99
N ASP A 18 18.06 7.94 -5.42
CA ASP A 18 18.39 7.82 -6.84
C ASP A 18 17.83 6.51 -7.44
N ASP A 19 17.98 5.41 -6.71
CA ASP A 19 17.34 4.13 -7.04
C ASP A 19 15.81 4.30 -7.18
N LEU A 20 15.16 5.10 -6.33
CA LEU A 20 13.71 5.33 -6.39
C LEU A 20 13.29 6.05 -7.68
N LYS A 21 14.13 6.97 -8.19
CA LYS A 21 13.87 7.66 -9.46
C LYS A 21 13.94 6.70 -10.64
N GLU A 22 14.83 5.71 -10.59
CA GLU A 22 14.98 4.72 -11.67
C GLU A 22 13.95 3.59 -11.57
N GLU A 23 13.78 3.01 -10.39
CA GLU A 23 12.92 1.85 -10.15
C GLU A 23 11.43 2.17 -10.06
N GLN A 24 11.09 3.45 -9.84
CA GLN A 24 9.74 3.98 -9.61
C GLN A 24 8.99 3.41 -8.40
N GLU A 25 9.44 2.30 -7.83
CA GLU A 25 8.85 1.66 -6.65
C GLU A 25 9.91 0.95 -5.81
N ILE A 26 9.98 1.30 -4.54
CA ILE A 26 10.84 0.64 -3.55
C ILE A 26 10.00 0.06 -2.42
N ILE A 27 10.21 -1.21 -2.11
CA ILE A 27 9.69 -1.88 -0.93
C ILE A 27 10.75 -1.83 0.17
N VAL A 28 10.44 -1.12 1.26
CA VAL A 28 11.30 -1.09 2.44
C VAL A 28 11.03 -2.33 3.28
N THR A 29 12.09 -3.02 3.67
CA THR A 29 12.00 -4.23 4.49
C THR A 29 12.61 -4.08 5.88
N GLN A 30 12.08 -4.81 6.85
CA GLN A 30 12.67 -4.99 8.17
C GLN A 30 12.73 -6.49 8.47
N ASN A 31 13.92 -7.01 8.75
CA ASN A 31 14.15 -8.44 8.98
C ASN A 31 13.58 -9.34 7.87
N GLY A 32 13.71 -8.91 6.60
CA GLY A 32 13.20 -9.63 5.43
C GLY A 32 11.71 -9.41 5.12
N MET A 33 10.97 -8.74 6.00
CA MET A 33 9.53 -8.51 5.82
C MET A 33 9.26 -7.12 5.21
N PRO A 34 8.37 -7.00 4.21
CA PRO A 34 7.90 -5.70 3.73
C PRO A 34 7.21 -4.90 4.84
N VAL A 35 7.63 -3.66 5.04
CA VAL A 35 7.07 -2.76 6.08
C VAL A 35 6.62 -1.41 5.53
N ALA A 36 7.15 -0.98 4.37
CA ALA A 36 6.69 0.23 3.70
C ALA A 36 6.87 0.14 2.19
N LEU A 37 6.13 0.98 1.47
CA LEU A 37 6.28 1.25 0.04
C LEU A 37 6.69 2.72 -0.12
N MET A 38 7.71 2.96 -0.93
CA MET A 38 8.14 4.29 -1.36
C MET A 38 7.86 4.42 -2.85
N ILE A 39 7.27 5.55 -3.21
CA ILE A 39 7.00 5.97 -4.59
C ILE A 39 7.59 7.37 -4.79
N PRO A 40 8.17 7.66 -5.97
CA PRO A 40 8.70 8.98 -6.25
C PRO A 40 7.55 9.97 -6.35
N ILE A 41 7.66 11.06 -5.60
CA ILE A 41 6.71 12.16 -5.63
C ILE A 41 7.46 13.46 -5.91
N ASP A 42 6.80 14.36 -6.62
CA ASP A 42 7.22 15.72 -6.87
C ASP A 42 6.04 16.69 -6.70
N PRO A 43 6.27 18.01 -6.70
CA PRO A 43 5.18 18.97 -6.52
C PRO A 43 4.07 18.90 -7.58
N LYS A 44 4.33 18.33 -8.76
CA LYS A 44 3.35 18.21 -9.84
C LYS A 44 2.42 17.01 -9.63
N ASN A 45 2.95 15.90 -9.11
CA ASN A 45 2.20 14.64 -8.97
C ASN A 45 1.73 14.33 -7.54
N LEU A 46 2.15 15.09 -6.52
CA LEU A 46 1.86 14.81 -5.12
C LEU A 46 0.35 14.68 -4.85
N ASN A 47 -0.43 15.68 -5.25
CA ASN A 47 -1.87 15.71 -4.98
C ASN A 47 -2.62 14.57 -5.68
N GLU A 48 -2.27 14.32 -6.95
CA GLU A 48 -2.86 13.23 -7.74
C GLU A 48 -2.55 11.85 -7.11
N THR A 49 -1.31 11.66 -6.66
CA THR A 49 -0.85 10.43 -6.02
C THR A 49 -1.60 10.17 -4.70
N LEU A 50 -1.72 11.20 -3.85
CA LEU A 50 -2.46 11.11 -2.59
C LEU A 50 -3.95 10.85 -2.80
N ASN A 51 -4.57 11.52 -3.76
CA ASN A 51 -5.99 11.31 -4.09
C ASN A 51 -6.26 9.91 -4.64
N SER A 52 -5.34 9.38 -5.46
CA SER A 52 -5.40 8.02 -5.97
C SER A 52 -5.33 7.00 -4.83
N TRP A 53 -4.39 7.18 -3.90
CA TRP A 53 -4.25 6.33 -2.72
C TRP A 53 -5.51 6.37 -1.83
N GLN A 54 -6.06 7.55 -1.59
CA GLN A 54 -7.29 7.71 -0.80
C GLN A 54 -8.48 7.01 -1.48
N SER A 55 -8.59 7.13 -2.80
CA SER A 55 -9.65 6.46 -3.57
C SER A 55 -9.54 4.93 -3.48
N ILE A 56 -8.33 4.39 -3.52
CA ILE A 56 -8.08 2.95 -3.33
C ILE A 56 -8.55 2.51 -1.93
N LYS A 57 -8.19 3.26 -0.88
CA LYS A 57 -8.64 2.98 0.50
C LYS A 57 -10.16 2.94 0.61
N LEU A 58 -10.86 3.92 0.04
CA LEU A 58 -12.32 3.98 0.07
C LEU A 58 -12.96 2.80 -0.66
N LYS A 59 -12.45 2.46 -1.85
CA LYS A 59 -12.93 1.29 -2.62
C LYS A 59 -12.74 -0.01 -1.84
N LYS A 60 -11.60 -0.17 -1.17
CA LYS A 60 -11.33 -1.33 -0.30
C LYS A 60 -12.32 -1.38 0.86
N ALA A 61 -12.54 -0.27 1.57
CA ALA A 61 -13.48 -0.22 2.70
C ALA A 61 -14.91 -0.58 2.28
N VAL A 62 -15.38 -0.06 1.14
CA VAL A 62 -16.71 -0.40 0.60
C VAL A 62 -16.81 -1.87 0.21
N ARG A 63 -15.76 -2.42 -0.39
CA ARG A 63 -15.72 -3.85 -0.74
C ARG A 63 -15.77 -4.72 0.51
N ASP A 64 -14.93 -4.43 1.50
CA ASP A 64 -14.86 -5.19 2.75
C ASP A 64 -16.21 -5.13 3.50
N LEU A 65 -16.90 -3.97 3.49
CA LEU A 65 -18.25 -3.84 4.04
C LEU A 65 -19.28 -4.73 3.32
N ARG A 66 -19.27 -4.74 1.99
CA ARG A 66 -20.18 -5.57 1.18
C ARG A 66 -19.93 -7.06 1.42
N GLU A 67 -18.66 -7.47 1.48
CA GLU A 67 -18.29 -8.86 1.77
C GLU A 67 -18.76 -9.31 3.15
N SER A 68 -18.64 -8.45 4.17
CA SER A 68 -19.15 -8.74 5.51
C SER A 68 -20.68 -8.84 5.54
N ALA A 69 -21.40 -7.92 4.88
CA ALA A 69 -22.86 -7.96 4.82
C ALA A 69 -23.40 -9.21 4.11
N ILE A 70 -22.73 -9.66 3.04
CA ILE A 70 -23.07 -10.92 2.35
C ILE A 70 -22.87 -12.11 3.30
N LYS A 71 -21.73 -12.18 3.99
CA LYS A 71 -21.45 -13.27 4.96
C LYS A 71 -22.48 -13.32 6.08
N GLU A 72 -22.83 -12.18 6.67
CA GLU A 72 -23.86 -12.11 7.72
C GLU A 72 -25.25 -12.55 7.22
N THR A 73 -25.60 -12.20 5.98
CA THR A 73 -26.88 -12.61 5.38
C THR A 73 -26.92 -14.11 5.12
N THR A 74 -25.84 -14.70 4.62
CA THR A 74 -25.75 -16.16 4.40
C THR A 74 -25.85 -16.93 5.72
N ILE A 75 -25.17 -16.49 6.78
CA ILE A 75 -25.24 -17.13 8.11
C ILE A 75 -26.65 -17.05 8.70
N ASN A 76 -27.33 -15.91 8.56
CA ASN A 76 -28.68 -15.73 9.09
C ASN A 76 -29.75 -16.53 8.34
N ASN A 77 -29.52 -16.86 7.07
CA ASN A 77 -30.44 -17.69 6.29
C ASN A 77 -30.24 -19.19 6.58
N ASP A 78 -29.00 -19.65 6.78
CA ASP A 78 -28.71 -21.04 7.19
C ASP A 78 -29.14 -21.36 8.63
N SER A 79 -29.35 -20.33 9.47
CA SER A 79 -29.83 -20.48 10.86
C SER A 79 -31.36 -20.45 10.99
N ARG A 80 -32.08 -20.30 9.86
CA ARG A 80 -33.54 -20.18 9.80
C ARG A 80 -34.23 -21.34 9.06
N GLU A 81 -33.46 -22.30 8.56
CA GLU A 81 -33.94 -23.61 8.09
C GLU A 81 -33.71 -24.68 9.17
#